data_AF-A0A2P4P210-F1
#
_entry.id   AF-A0A2P4P210-F1
#
_cell.length_a   1.000
_cell.length_b   1.000
_cell.length_c   1.000
_cell.angle_alpha   90.00
_cell.angle_beta   90.00
_cell.angle_gamma   90.00
#
_symmetry.space_group_name_H-M   'P 1'
#
loop_
_entity.id
_entity.type
_entity.pdbx_description
1 polymer ?
#
loop_
_entity_poly.entity_id
_entity_poly.type
_entity_poly.pdbx_seq_one_letter_code
_entity_poly.pdbx_strand_id
1 'polypeptide(L)'
;MTPFGPTGRKVEPYKFNPVIIITIWDAWSLLWAYVHRPSRRVAKKMTSEEQINYMIRSLELLAKSLMIIQPVQILRPSTVNVTFSPHQILSNRKGTVIRCMFGASIRCIPPVNDQAAKSRVENMAALKCASNASDAITSEKRRNCRHNLGNCAESVPFEAMRGNFQHLRKRVEPVVLYTHTLALPRKKDQSELIAKAPCCKCTYIIEKMLHNEAATILPYQP
;
A
#
# COMPACT_ATOMS: atom_id res chain seq x y z
N MET A 1 -19.70 -11.83 -3.80
CA MET A 1 -19.60 -11.76 -2.33
C MET A 1 -18.35 -11.00 -1.93
N THR A 2 -18.46 -9.96 -1.10
CA THR A 2 -17.29 -9.35 -0.46
C THR A 2 -16.96 -10.17 0.81
N PRO A 3 -15.80 -10.82 0.91
CA PRO A 3 -15.50 -11.76 2.00
C PRO A 3 -15.49 -11.09 3.39
N PHE A 4 -15.39 -9.77 3.44
CA PHE A 4 -15.36 -8.98 4.67
C PHE A 4 -16.58 -8.05 4.83
N GLY A 5 -17.70 -8.39 4.18
CA GLY A 5 -18.93 -7.60 4.26
C GLY A 5 -18.90 -6.30 3.44
N PRO A 6 -19.95 -5.48 3.53
CA PRO A 6 -20.08 -4.25 2.73
C PRO A 6 -19.22 -3.10 3.26
N THR A 7 -18.80 -3.13 4.52
CA THR A 7 -17.97 -2.10 5.16
C THR A 7 -16.49 -2.49 5.28
N GLY A 8 -16.16 -3.74 4.94
CA GLY A 8 -14.86 -4.30 5.25
C GLY A 8 -14.69 -4.66 6.72
N ARG A 9 -13.48 -5.07 7.07
CA ARG A 9 -13.07 -5.44 8.43
C ARG A 9 -11.90 -4.59 8.88
N LYS A 10 -12.00 -4.00 10.07
CA LYS A 10 -10.88 -3.33 10.73
C LYS A 10 -9.89 -4.37 11.23
N VAL A 11 -8.61 -4.15 10.93
CA VAL A 11 -7.48 -4.95 11.42
C VAL A 11 -6.48 -4.00 12.05
N GLU A 12 -5.82 -4.44 13.12
CA GLU A 12 -4.83 -3.66 13.86
C GLU A 12 -3.47 -4.36 13.75
N PRO A 13 -2.68 -4.07 12.68
CA PRO A 13 -1.40 -4.73 12.49
C PRO A 13 -0.41 -4.27 13.56
N TYR A 14 0.32 -5.20 14.17
CA TYR A 14 1.27 -4.90 15.25
C TYR A 14 2.26 -3.80 14.85
N LYS A 15 2.30 -2.70 15.64
CA LYS A 15 3.14 -1.51 15.40
C LYS A 15 2.82 -0.76 14.10
N PHE A 16 1.59 -0.83 13.60
CA PHE A 16 1.11 0.01 12.49
C PHE A 16 -0.24 0.64 12.88
N ASN A 17 -0.68 1.63 12.11
CA ASN A 17 -2.04 2.14 12.30
C ASN A 17 -3.07 1.08 11.88
N PRO A 18 -4.26 1.08 12.49
CA PRO A 18 -5.35 0.26 12.03
C PRO A 18 -5.71 0.51 10.57
N VAL A 19 -6.07 -0.55 9.85
CA VAL A 19 -6.47 -0.51 8.44
C VAL A 19 -7.80 -1.20 8.24
N ILE A 20 -8.51 -0.85 7.17
CA ILE A 20 -9.72 -1.54 6.74
C ILE A 20 -9.38 -2.47 5.56
N ILE A 21 -9.51 -3.77 5.75
CA ILE A 21 -9.40 -4.76 4.66
C ILE A 21 -10.78 -5.03 4.06
N ILE A 22 -10.87 -5.10 2.73
CA ILE A 22 -12.16 -5.29 2.04
C ILE A 22 -12.15 -6.49 1.07
N THR A 23 -10.96 -6.99 0.72
CA THR A 23 -10.78 -8.18 -0.12
C THR A 23 -9.74 -9.13 0.43
N ILE A 24 -9.78 -10.38 -0.03
CA ILE A 24 -8.76 -11.39 0.29
C ILE A 24 -7.36 -10.95 -0.12
N TRP A 25 -7.24 -10.08 -1.14
CA TRP A 25 -5.96 -9.52 -1.58
C TRP A 25 -5.32 -8.63 -0.53
N ASP A 26 -6.13 -7.85 0.20
CA ASP A 26 -5.64 -7.07 1.34
C ASP A 26 -5.10 -7.98 2.44
N ALA A 27 -5.86 -9.03 2.77
CA ALA A 27 -5.44 -10.00 3.79
C ALA A 27 -4.15 -10.71 3.38
N TRP A 28 -4.04 -11.14 2.12
CA TRP A 28 -2.86 -11.81 1.60
C TRP A 28 -1.63 -10.91 1.63
N SER A 29 -1.74 -9.66 1.15
CA SER A 29 -0.65 -8.70 1.20
C SER A 29 -0.26 -8.33 2.64
N LEU A 30 -1.24 -8.18 3.53
CA LEU A 30 -0.96 -7.91 4.95
C LEU A 30 -0.21 -9.08 5.59
N LEU A 31 -0.64 -10.32 5.38
CA LEU A 31 0.05 -11.52 5.86
C LEU A 31 1.47 -11.63 5.28
N TRP A 32 1.66 -11.24 4.02
CA TRP A 32 2.97 -11.23 3.36
C TRP A 32 3.99 -10.38 4.13
N ALA A 33 3.56 -9.22 4.66
CA ALA A 33 4.40 -8.33 5.47
C ALA A 33 4.91 -8.97 6.77
N TYR A 34 4.21 -9.99 7.27
CA TYR A 34 4.58 -10.72 8.49
C TYR A 34 5.37 -11.99 8.22
N VAL A 35 4.96 -12.77 7.21
CA VAL A 35 5.55 -14.09 6.90
C VAL A 35 6.86 -13.94 6.13
N HIS A 36 6.91 -13.03 5.15
CA HIS A 36 8.04 -12.86 4.25
C HIS A 36 8.92 -11.67 4.65
N ARG A 37 9.12 -11.50 5.95
CA ARG A 37 10.05 -10.52 6.52
C ARG A 37 11.28 -11.24 7.04
N PRO A 38 12.50 -10.68 6.87
CA PRO A 38 13.68 -11.29 7.47
C PRO A 38 13.50 -11.38 8.98
N SER A 39 13.89 -12.52 9.56
CA SER A 39 13.84 -12.68 11.02
C SER A 39 14.62 -11.54 11.69
N ARG A 40 14.21 -11.14 12.91
CA ARG A 40 14.90 -10.04 13.60
C ARG A 40 16.41 -10.29 13.74
N ARG A 41 16.85 -11.55 13.86
CA ARG A 41 18.28 -11.88 13.95
C ARG A 41 19.01 -11.66 12.62
N VAL A 42 18.38 -12.00 11.51
CA VAL A 42 18.92 -11.82 10.16
C VAL A 42 18.90 -10.34 9.78
N ALA A 43 17.77 -9.66 9.94
CA ALA A 43 17.62 -8.24 9.59
C ALA A 43 18.65 -7.34 10.27
N LYS A 44 19.02 -7.63 11.52
CA LYS A 44 20.02 -6.85 12.27
C LYS A 44 21.44 -6.98 11.73
N LYS A 45 21.72 -8.00 10.92
CA LYS A 45 23.00 -8.21 10.24
C LYS A 45 23.00 -7.64 8.82
N MET A 46 21.84 -7.20 8.33
CA MET A 46 21.69 -6.65 6.99
C MET A 46 21.83 -5.13 7.00
N THR A 47 22.47 -4.58 5.99
CA THR A 47 22.44 -3.14 5.71
C THR A 47 21.02 -2.70 5.35
N SER A 48 20.76 -1.39 5.39
CA SER A 48 19.47 -0.85 4.95
C SER A 48 19.20 -1.19 3.49
N GLU A 49 20.22 -1.13 2.63
CA GLU A 49 20.12 -1.45 1.21
C GLU A 49 19.81 -2.94 0.98
N GLU A 50 20.46 -3.85 1.70
CA GLU A 50 20.14 -5.29 1.64
C GLU A 50 18.70 -5.57 2.07
N GLN A 51 18.21 -4.88 3.11
CA GLN A 51 16.81 -5.00 3.52
C GLN A 51 15.85 -4.46 2.46
N ILE A 52 16.19 -3.34 1.81
CA ILE A 52 15.41 -2.77 0.70
C ILE A 52 15.36 -3.76 -0.47
N ASN A 53 16.51 -4.24 -0.92
CA ASN A 53 16.60 -5.23 -2.00
C ASN A 53 15.81 -6.50 -1.68
N TYR A 54 15.85 -6.96 -0.42
CA TYR A 54 15.02 -8.08 0.03
C TYR A 54 13.53 -7.78 -0.09
N MET A 55 13.07 -6.58 0.31
CA MET A 55 11.66 -6.19 0.21
C MET A 55 11.19 -6.07 -1.24
N ILE A 56 12.03 -5.55 -2.14
CA ILE A 56 11.73 -5.47 -3.57
C ILE A 56 11.58 -6.87 -4.16
N ARG A 57 12.50 -7.80 -3.88
CA ARG A 57 12.36 -9.21 -4.27
C ARG A 57 11.11 -9.86 -3.66
N SER A 58 10.80 -9.53 -2.40
CA SER A 58 9.59 -10.03 -1.73
C SER A 58 8.31 -9.53 -2.41
N LEU A 59 8.31 -8.30 -2.97
CA LEU A 59 7.19 -7.78 -3.74
C LEU A 59 6.97 -8.55 -5.05
N GLU A 60 8.04 -8.92 -5.75
CA GLU A 60 7.96 -9.75 -6.96
C GLU A 60 7.41 -11.15 -6.63
N LEU A 61 7.84 -11.73 -5.51
CA LEU A 61 7.32 -13.01 -5.02
C LEU A 61 5.83 -12.91 -4.64
N LEU A 62 5.40 -11.81 -4.02
CA LEU A 62 3.98 -11.55 -3.76
C LEU A 62 3.19 -11.50 -5.07
N ALA A 63 3.70 -10.80 -6.09
CA ALA A 63 3.05 -10.74 -7.40
C ALA A 63 2.89 -12.15 -7.99
N LYS A 64 3.96 -12.95 -8.01
CA LYS A 64 3.94 -14.35 -8.49
C LYS A 64 2.95 -15.21 -7.69
N SER A 65 2.93 -15.08 -6.37
CA SER A 65 2.00 -15.78 -5.48
C SER A 65 0.54 -15.48 -5.83
N LEU A 66 0.19 -14.20 -6.02
CA LEU A 66 -1.15 -13.80 -6.44
C LEU A 66 -1.53 -14.33 -7.83
N MET A 67 -0.54 -14.45 -8.74
CA MET A 67 -0.76 -15.01 -10.07
C MET A 67 -1.07 -16.51 -10.03
N ILE A 68 -0.46 -17.25 -9.09
CA ILE A 68 -0.70 -18.68 -8.86
C ILE A 68 -2.06 -18.90 -8.20
N ILE A 69 -2.38 -18.13 -7.14
CA ILE A 69 -3.62 -18.28 -6.37
C ILE A 69 -4.85 -17.91 -7.20
N GLN A 70 -4.73 -16.90 -8.07
CA GLN A 70 -5.81 -16.47 -8.95
C GLN A 70 -5.35 -16.50 -10.40
N PRO A 71 -5.41 -17.65 -11.09
CA PRO A 71 -4.99 -17.78 -12.48
C PRO A 71 -5.90 -16.98 -13.42
N VAL A 72 -7.16 -16.73 -13.04
CA VAL A 72 -8.10 -15.95 -13.82
C VAL A 72 -7.76 -14.47 -13.75
N GLN A 73 -7.12 -13.96 -14.80
CA GLN A 73 -6.56 -12.58 -14.89
C GLN A 73 -7.58 -11.49 -14.50
N ILE A 74 -8.84 -11.67 -14.86
CA ILE A 74 -9.90 -10.69 -14.62
C ILE A 74 -10.31 -10.57 -13.13
N LEU A 75 -10.03 -11.59 -12.32
CA LEU A 75 -10.33 -11.64 -10.89
C LEU A 75 -9.12 -11.26 -10.02
N ARG A 76 -7.94 -11.14 -10.63
CA ARG A 76 -6.67 -10.86 -9.95
C ARG A 76 -6.50 -9.36 -9.70
N PRO A 77 -5.77 -8.97 -8.64
CA PRO A 77 -5.23 -7.63 -8.50
C PRO A 77 -4.48 -7.17 -9.75
N SER A 78 -4.63 -5.89 -10.10
CA SER A 78 -3.92 -5.29 -11.23
C SER A 78 -2.48 -4.92 -10.90
N THR A 79 -2.21 -4.63 -9.63
CA THR A 79 -0.93 -4.11 -9.15
C THR A 79 -0.70 -4.59 -7.72
N VAL A 80 0.56 -4.73 -7.34
CA VAL A 80 1.00 -4.88 -5.94
C VAL A 80 1.92 -3.73 -5.57
N ASN A 81 1.99 -3.40 -4.29
CA ASN A 81 2.81 -2.32 -3.76
C ASN A 81 3.58 -2.79 -2.53
N VAL A 82 4.78 -2.25 -2.35
CA VAL A 82 5.45 -2.18 -1.04
C VAL A 82 5.68 -0.72 -0.70
N THR A 83 5.38 -0.35 0.54
CA THR A 83 5.76 0.94 1.13
C THR A 83 6.61 0.69 2.36
N PHE A 84 7.74 1.38 2.48
CA PHE A 84 8.70 1.18 3.56
C PHE A 84 9.28 2.49 4.09
N SER A 85 9.78 2.47 5.33
CA SER A 85 10.42 3.63 5.97
C SER A 85 11.81 3.22 6.48
N PRO A 86 12.90 3.68 5.84
CA PRO A 86 14.25 3.31 6.24
C PRO A 86 14.65 3.91 7.60
N HIS A 87 14.02 5.02 8.01
CA HIS A 87 14.38 5.76 9.22
C HIS A 87 13.52 5.40 10.45
N GLN A 88 12.39 4.71 10.28
CA GLN A 88 11.58 4.27 11.42
C GLN A 88 11.94 2.85 11.85
N ILE A 89 12.68 2.77 12.95
CA ILE A 89 13.22 1.52 13.50
C ILE A 89 12.18 0.82 14.39
N LEU A 90 11.96 -0.48 14.20
CA LEU A 90 11.04 -1.26 15.03
C LEU A 90 11.56 -1.63 16.43
N SER A 91 12.81 -1.28 16.75
CA SER A 91 13.52 -1.62 18.01
C SER A 91 14.65 -0.63 18.31
N ASN A 92 14.66 -0.06 19.51
CA ASN A 92 15.74 0.83 19.99
C ASN A 92 17.05 0.08 20.34
N ARG A 93 17.09 -1.27 20.26
CA ARG A 93 18.30 -2.08 20.50
C ARG A 93 19.02 -2.42 19.20
N LYS A 94 20.35 -2.21 19.17
CA LYS A 94 21.33 -2.47 18.08
C LYS A 94 20.81 -3.40 16.97
N GLY A 95 20.85 -2.88 15.75
CA GLY A 95 20.42 -3.51 14.51
C GLY A 95 19.08 -2.94 14.01
N THR A 96 19.20 -2.06 13.02
CA THR A 96 18.10 -1.34 12.37
C THR A 96 17.23 -2.32 11.59
N VAL A 97 15.91 -2.33 11.85
CA VAL A 97 14.99 -3.10 11.01
C VAL A 97 13.96 -2.18 10.40
N ILE A 98 13.95 -2.14 9.08
CA ILE A 98 13.06 -1.30 8.27
C ILE A 98 11.60 -1.71 8.49
N ARG A 99 10.72 -0.71 8.62
CA ARG A 99 9.26 -0.93 8.60
C ARG A 99 8.80 -1.01 7.16
N CYS A 100 7.95 -1.97 6.85
CA CYS A 100 7.29 -2.06 5.56
C CYS A 100 5.87 -2.59 5.68
N MET A 101 5.08 -2.29 4.64
CA MET A 101 3.75 -2.82 4.44
C MET A 101 3.55 -3.12 2.95
N PHE A 102 2.92 -4.25 2.65
CA PHE A 102 2.56 -4.63 1.29
C PHE A 102 1.06 -4.38 1.07
N GLY A 103 0.71 -4.12 -0.17
CA GLY A 103 -0.68 -3.98 -0.59
C GLY A 103 -0.91 -4.51 -1.99
N ALA A 104 -2.17 -4.79 -2.29
CA ALA A 104 -2.62 -5.23 -3.61
C ALA A 104 -3.79 -4.36 -4.04
N SER A 105 -3.88 -4.06 -5.33
CA SER A 105 -5.03 -3.33 -5.83
C SER A 105 -6.26 -4.22 -5.86
N ILE A 106 -7.40 -3.56 -5.76
CA ILE A 106 -8.70 -4.20 -5.68
C ILE A 106 -9.42 -4.12 -7.03
N ARG A 107 -8.65 -3.84 -8.09
CA ARG A 107 -9.14 -3.69 -9.47
C ARG A 107 -9.37 -5.05 -10.13
N CYS A 108 -10.49 -5.69 -9.78
CA CYS A 108 -11.06 -6.84 -10.48
C CYS A 108 -12.12 -6.37 -11.51
N ILE A 109 -12.48 -7.18 -12.51
CA ILE A 109 -13.58 -6.88 -13.44
C ILE A 109 -14.93 -6.73 -12.73
N PRO A 110 -15.30 -7.61 -11.77
CA PRO A 110 -16.44 -7.33 -10.91
C PRO A 110 -16.11 -6.09 -10.08
N PRO A 111 -16.92 -5.01 -10.16
CA PRO A 111 -16.73 -3.87 -9.29
C PRO A 111 -16.78 -4.37 -7.85
N VAL A 112 -15.70 -4.12 -7.11
CA VAL A 112 -15.72 -4.32 -5.67
C VAL A 112 -16.72 -3.35 -5.09
N ASN A 113 -17.53 -3.85 -4.15
CA ASN A 113 -18.61 -3.11 -3.52
C ASN A 113 -18.20 -1.66 -3.24
N ASP A 114 -18.87 -0.72 -3.90
CA ASP A 114 -18.63 0.71 -3.76
C ASP A 114 -18.72 1.15 -2.31
N GLN A 115 -19.58 0.50 -1.52
CA GLN A 115 -19.73 0.74 -0.09
C GLN A 115 -18.46 0.39 0.69
N ALA A 116 -17.72 -0.64 0.29
CA ALA A 116 -16.50 -1.04 0.98
C ALA A 116 -15.36 -0.05 0.68
N ALA A 117 -15.26 0.43 -0.56
CA ALA A 117 -14.32 1.49 -0.92
C ALA A 117 -14.65 2.81 -0.20
N LYS A 118 -15.95 3.19 -0.12
CA LYS A 118 -16.40 4.35 0.66
C LYS A 118 -16.06 4.22 2.15
N SER A 119 -16.34 3.06 2.74
CA SER A 119 -15.98 2.75 4.13
C SER A 119 -14.49 2.95 4.40
N ARG A 120 -13.60 2.56 3.46
CA ARG A 120 -12.17 2.87 3.58
C ARG A 120 -11.90 4.36 3.64
N VAL A 121 -12.49 5.15 2.74
CA VAL A 121 -12.28 6.60 2.69
C VAL A 121 -12.76 7.27 3.98
N GLU A 122 -13.87 6.80 4.55
CA GLU A 122 -14.43 7.33 5.79
C GLU A 122 -13.58 7.01 7.03
N ASN A 123 -12.95 5.83 7.06
CA ASN A 123 -12.28 5.29 8.24
C ASN A 123 -10.74 5.33 8.21
N MET A 124 -10.11 5.50 7.04
CA MET A 124 -8.66 5.57 6.90
C MET A 124 -8.24 7.03 6.67
N ALA A 125 -7.49 7.60 7.62
CA ALA A 125 -7.19 9.03 7.62
C ALA A 125 -6.35 9.48 6.41
N ALA A 126 -5.45 8.63 5.91
CA ALA A 126 -4.70 8.87 4.66
C ALA A 126 -5.62 9.00 3.44
N LEU A 127 -6.78 8.35 3.43
CA LEU A 127 -7.76 8.46 2.35
C LEU A 127 -8.73 9.61 2.61
N LYS A 128 -9.11 9.82 3.87
CA LYS A 128 -10.04 10.87 4.28
C LYS A 128 -9.54 12.27 3.94
N CYS A 129 -8.24 12.53 4.10
CA CYS A 129 -7.62 13.81 3.73
C CYS A 129 -7.65 14.09 2.20
N ALA A 130 -7.93 13.06 1.40
CA ALA A 130 -8.08 13.10 -0.04
C ALA A 130 -9.53 12.78 -0.49
N SER A 131 -10.52 12.93 0.40
CA SER A 131 -11.92 12.60 0.10
C SER A 131 -12.50 13.39 -1.08
N ASN A 132 -12.01 14.61 -1.31
CA ASN A 132 -12.36 15.44 -2.46
C ASN A 132 -11.55 15.14 -3.73
N ALA A 133 -10.85 14.00 -3.80
CA ALA A 133 -10.04 13.61 -4.96
C ALA A 133 -10.87 13.49 -6.24
N SER A 134 -12.17 13.19 -6.15
CA SER A 134 -13.03 13.24 -7.34
C SER A 134 -12.94 14.61 -7.97
N ASP A 135 -13.19 15.67 -7.19
CA ASP A 135 -13.41 17.02 -7.70
C ASP A 135 -12.09 17.72 -8.06
N ALA A 136 -11.02 17.40 -7.34
CA ALA A 136 -9.69 17.98 -7.57
C ALA A 136 -8.95 17.39 -8.79
N ILE A 137 -9.27 16.16 -9.21
CA ILE A 137 -8.58 15.50 -10.33
C ILE A 137 -9.28 15.83 -11.65
N THR A 138 -8.50 16.28 -12.64
CA THR A 138 -8.99 16.64 -13.98
C THR A 138 -9.78 15.50 -14.63
N SER A 139 -10.76 15.87 -15.45
CA SER A 139 -11.65 14.93 -16.14
C SER A 139 -10.87 13.90 -16.98
N GLU A 140 -9.79 14.32 -17.63
CA GLU A 140 -8.89 13.45 -18.40
C GLU A 140 -8.18 12.41 -17.52
N LYS A 141 -7.55 12.83 -16.42
CA LYS A 141 -6.91 11.92 -15.45
C LYS A 141 -7.93 10.96 -14.84
N ARG A 142 -9.17 11.43 -14.60
CA ARG A 142 -10.28 10.61 -14.11
C ARG A 142 -10.71 9.54 -15.12
N ARG A 143 -10.77 9.86 -16.41
CA ARG A 143 -11.08 8.89 -17.49
C ARG A 143 -10.07 7.74 -17.53
N ASN A 144 -8.81 8.02 -17.20
CA ASN A 144 -7.71 7.05 -17.16
C ASN A 144 -7.58 6.30 -15.81
N CYS A 145 -8.28 6.77 -14.76
CA CYS A 145 -8.25 6.21 -13.39
C CYS A 145 -9.68 5.95 -12.87
N ARG A 146 -10.32 4.92 -13.44
CA ARG A 146 -11.75 4.62 -13.22
C ARG A 146 -12.09 3.89 -11.91
N HIS A 147 -11.10 3.41 -11.14
CA HIS A 147 -11.37 2.69 -9.89
C HIS A 147 -11.67 3.66 -8.74
N ASN A 148 -12.42 3.23 -7.72
CA ASN A 148 -12.69 4.04 -6.55
C ASN A 148 -11.40 4.40 -5.76
N LEU A 149 -11.47 5.51 -5.02
CA LEU A 149 -10.46 5.85 -4.01
C LEU A 149 -10.44 4.76 -2.94
N GLY A 150 -9.25 4.38 -2.45
CA GLY A 150 -9.10 3.28 -1.49
C GLY A 150 -8.93 1.89 -2.12
N ASN A 151 -9.10 1.74 -3.44
CA ASN A 151 -8.88 0.46 -4.15
C ASN A 151 -7.47 0.31 -4.76
N CYS A 152 -6.58 1.28 -4.50
CA CYS A 152 -5.21 1.24 -4.96
C CYS A 152 -4.37 0.29 -4.09
N ALA A 153 -3.29 -0.24 -4.67
CA ALA A 153 -2.37 -1.09 -3.92
C ALA A 153 -1.67 -0.31 -2.79
N GLU A 154 -1.52 1.00 -2.96
CA GLU A 154 -0.90 1.93 -2.04
C GLU A 154 -1.80 2.30 -0.85
N SER A 155 -3.13 2.12 -0.95
CA SER A 155 -4.08 2.64 0.04
C SER A 155 -3.90 2.05 1.44
N VAL A 156 -3.74 0.73 1.54
CA VAL A 156 -3.50 0.05 2.83
C VAL A 156 -2.10 0.37 3.38
N PRO A 157 -1.01 0.26 2.59
CA PRO A 157 0.32 0.66 3.04
C PRO A 157 0.39 2.11 3.52
N PHE A 158 -0.19 3.07 2.81
CA PHE A 158 -0.15 4.49 3.23
C PHE A 158 -0.83 4.71 4.57
N GLU A 159 -2.00 4.12 4.82
CA GLU A 159 -2.65 4.22 6.12
C GLU A 159 -1.88 3.48 7.22
N ALA A 160 -1.38 2.28 6.96
CA ALA A 160 -0.63 1.52 7.96
C ALA A 160 0.67 2.26 8.38
N MET A 161 1.32 2.92 7.42
CA MET A 161 2.67 3.48 7.55
C MET A 161 2.72 4.97 7.86
N ARG A 162 1.60 5.70 7.71
CA ARG A 162 1.58 7.15 8.00
C ARG A 162 2.01 7.47 9.43
N GLY A 163 2.55 8.68 9.61
CA GLY A 163 2.68 9.29 10.92
C GLY A 163 1.34 9.57 11.58
N ASN A 164 1.41 10.08 12.81
CA ASN A 164 0.22 10.49 13.54
C ASN A 164 -0.21 11.91 13.13
N PHE A 165 -1.42 12.06 12.59
CA PHE A 165 -2.00 13.36 12.24
C PHE A 165 -2.22 14.28 13.47
N GLN A 166 -2.21 13.74 14.69
CA GLN A 166 -2.54 14.49 15.91
C GLN A 166 -1.33 15.18 16.58
N HIS A 167 -0.10 15.02 16.07
CA HIS A 167 1.08 15.68 16.66
C HIS A 167 1.31 17.10 16.10
N LEU A 168 0.29 17.96 16.13
CA LEU A 168 0.42 19.41 15.91
C LEU A 168 1.09 20.16 17.09
N ARG A 169 1.59 19.46 18.12
CA ARG A 169 2.11 20.08 19.36
C ARG A 169 3.58 19.81 19.68
N LYS A 170 4.26 18.94 18.95
CA LYS A 170 5.71 18.78 19.03
C LYS A 170 6.19 18.69 17.59
N ARG A 171 7.23 19.46 17.24
CA ARG A 171 7.90 19.43 15.92
C ARG A 171 8.40 18.01 15.62
N VAL A 172 7.52 17.13 15.16
CA VAL A 172 7.85 15.78 14.72
C VAL A 172 7.84 15.87 13.21
N GLU A 173 9.02 15.76 12.61
CA GLU A 173 9.15 15.77 11.16
C GLU A 173 8.26 14.69 10.53
N PRO A 174 7.66 14.96 9.35
CA PRO A 174 6.85 13.98 8.65
C PRO A 174 7.67 12.71 8.38
N VAL A 175 7.00 11.56 8.51
CA VAL A 175 7.65 10.27 8.24
C VAL A 175 8.04 10.17 6.78
N VAL A 176 9.32 9.91 6.49
CA VAL A 176 9.75 9.62 5.12
C VAL A 176 9.43 8.16 4.76
N LEU A 177 8.63 8.00 3.71
CA LEU A 177 8.19 6.72 3.15
C LEU A 177 8.64 6.61 1.70
N TYR A 178 9.04 5.41 1.30
CA TYR A 178 9.30 5.06 -0.09
C TYR A 178 8.27 4.06 -0.55
N THR A 179 7.80 4.20 -1.78
CA THR A 179 6.77 3.33 -2.35
C THR A 179 7.19 2.79 -3.70
N HIS A 180 6.95 1.49 -3.92
CA HIS A 180 7.26 0.82 -5.18
C HIS A 180 6.08 -0.07 -5.59
N THR A 181 5.54 0.16 -6.79
CA THR A 181 4.36 -0.54 -7.31
C THR A 181 4.74 -1.34 -8.56
N LEU A 182 4.33 -2.60 -8.60
CA LEU A 182 4.45 -3.46 -9.79
C LEU A 182 3.07 -3.73 -10.38
N ALA A 183 2.96 -3.65 -11.71
CA ALA A 183 1.80 -4.10 -12.45
C ALA A 183 1.90 -5.59 -12.74
N LEU A 184 0.80 -6.29 -12.49
CA LEU A 184 0.68 -7.70 -12.82
C LEU A 184 0.30 -7.84 -14.30
N PRO A 185 0.86 -8.83 -15.03
CA PRO A 185 0.58 -9.00 -16.44
C PRO A 185 -0.90 -9.30 -16.69
N ARG A 186 -1.46 -8.66 -17.72
CA ARG A 186 -2.86 -8.80 -18.14
C ARG A 186 -3.05 -9.42 -19.52
N LYS A 187 -1.98 -9.54 -20.31
CA LYS A 187 -2.00 -10.26 -21.58
C LYS A 187 -1.28 -11.59 -21.37
N LYS A 188 -1.71 -12.66 -22.04
CA LYS A 188 -1.08 -13.99 -21.93
C LYS A 188 0.40 -13.95 -22.36
N ASP A 189 0.71 -13.03 -23.26
CA ASP A 189 1.98 -12.78 -23.92
C ASP A 189 2.85 -11.78 -23.15
N GLN A 190 2.35 -11.19 -22.06
CA GLN A 190 3.16 -10.46 -21.09
C GLN A 190 3.49 -11.38 -19.92
N SER A 191 4.77 -11.69 -19.74
CA SER A 191 5.28 -12.43 -18.58
C SER A 191 5.92 -11.50 -17.53
N GLU A 192 6.29 -10.28 -17.91
CA GLU A 192 7.10 -9.40 -17.09
C GLU A 192 6.27 -8.49 -16.17
N LEU A 193 6.77 -8.33 -14.94
CA LEU A 193 6.27 -7.34 -13.99
C LEU A 193 6.81 -5.96 -14.38
N ILE A 194 5.93 -4.97 -14.46
CA ILE A 194 6.31 -3.62 -14.89
C ILE A 194 6.17 -2.67 -13.71
N ALA A 195 7.25 -1.95 -13.36
CA ALA A 195 7.20 -0.89 -12.37
C ALA A 195 6.26 0.23 -12.82
N LYS A 196 5.42 0.71 -11.89
CA LYS A 196 4.47 1.80 -12.14
C LYS A 196 4.60 2.90 -11.12
N ALA A 197 4.51 4.14 -11.61
CA ALA A 197 4.27 5.29 -10.76
C ALA A 197 2.88 5.19 -10.09
N PRO A 198 2.69 5.83 -8.92
CA PRO A 198 1.38 5.98 -8.31
C PRO A 198 0.37 6.59 -9.30
N CYS A 199 -0.87 6.09 -9.28
CA CYS A 199 -1.94 6.69 -10.11
C CYS A 199 -2.31 8.08 -9.62
N CYS A 200 -3.04 8.87 -10.42
CA CYS A 200 -3.42 10.24 -10.06
C CYS A 200 -4.14 10.37 -8.71
N LYS A 201 -4.93 9.37 -8.30
CA LYS A 201 -5.58 9.34 -6.97
C LYS A 201 -4.55 9.13 -5.84
N CYS A 202 -3.57 8.25 -6.05
CA CYS A 202 -2.48 8.05 -5.10
C CYS A 202 -1.55 9.26 -5.06
N THR A 203 -1.25 9.90 -6.20
CA THR A 203 -0.50 11.15 -6.24
C THR A 203 -1.18 12.23 -5.42
N TYR A 204 -2.49 12.39 -5.56
CA TYR A 204 -3.24 13.36 -4.77
C TYR A 204 -3.25 13.02 -3.27
N ILE A 205 -3.32 11.72 -2.90
CA ILE A 205 -3.12 11.29 -1.50
C ILE A 205 -1.73 11.68 -1.00
N ILE A 206 -0.68 11.45 -1.79
CA ILE A 206 0.71 11.81 -1.44
C ILE A 206 0.82 13.32 -1.17
N GLU A 207 0.26 14.16 -2.06
CA GLU A 207 0.22 15.61 -1.88
C GLU A 207 -0.50 16.02 -0.60
N LYS A 208 -1.66 15.40 -0.30
CA LYS A 208 -2.42 15.68 0.93
C LYS A 208 -1.72 15.19 2.18
N MET A 209 -1.04 14.05 2.13
CA MET A 209 -0.26 13.55 3.26
C MET A 209 0.94 14.45 3.56
N LEU A 210 1.59 15.00 2.54
CA LEU A 210 2.67 15.97 2.68
C LEU A 210 2.14 17.29 3.28
N HIS A 211 1.06 17.83 2.72
CA HIS A 211 0.46 19.08 3.19
C HIS A 211 -0.01 19.03 4.64
N ASN A 212 -0.50 17.87 5.08
CA ASN A 212 -0.94 17.64 6.46
C ASN A 212 0.19 17.13 7.38
N GLU A 213 1.45 17.21 6.95
CA GLU A 213 2.65 16.78 7.70
C GLU A 213 2.58 15.33 8.21
N ALA A 214 1.80 14.47 7.54
CA ALA A 214 1.58 13.09 7.96
C ALA A 214 2.70 12.16 7.48
N ALA A 215 3.17 12.39 6.25
CA ALA A 215 4.31 11.68 5.66
C ALA A 215 4.83 12.40 4.41
N THR A 216 6.12 12.26 4.14
CA THR A 216 6.74 12.55 2.84
C THR A 216 6.89 11.24 2.09
N ILE A 217 6.16 11.05 1.00
CA ILE A 217 6.15 9.80 0.23
C ILE A 217 6.88 9.99 -1.09
N LEU A 218 7.91 9.17 -1.33
CA LEU A 218 8.75 9.22 -2.52
C LEU A 218 8.63 7.93 -3.34
N PRO A 219 8.66 8.00 -4.68
CA PRO A 219 8.78 6.80 -5.50
C PRO A 219 10.16 6.18 -5.27
N TYR A 220 10.21 4.86 -5.12
CA TYR A 220 11.48 4.13 -5.11
C TYR A 220 11.94 3.84 -6.53
N GLN A 221 13.14 4.31 -6.84
CA GLN A 221 13.88 3.99 -8.06
C GLN A 221 15.06 3.07 -7.66
N PRO A 222 15.07 1.80 -8.13
CA PRO A 222 16.17 0.88 -7.88
C PRO A 222 17.47 1.30 -8.58
#